data_AF-A0A8T4PHX8-F1
#
_entry.id   AF-A0A8T4PHX8-F1
#
_cell.length_a   1.000
_cell.length_b   1.000
_cell.length_c   1.000
_cell.angle_alpha   90.00
_cell.angle_beta   90.00
_cell.angle_gamma   90.00
#
_symmetry.space_group_name_H-M   'P 1'
#
loop_
_entity.id
_entity.type
_entity.pdbx_description
1 polymer ?
#
loop_
_entity_poly.entity_id
_entity_poly.type
_entity_poly.pdbx_seq_one_letter_code
_entity_poly.pdbx_strand_id
1 'polypeptide(L)'
;MADNIDSVKRAFEIFGKGVERLEELNKILKSLNTKGFEQEAKEIEADIHNVAAIPRIEKKLEALKEKINGKYPGKSKSDNGNGAKISKIRENVPELKQDKGMKHNVLVKPLSSAELHNLYEIPKIGKSLEELKLALSSVKAPNRVAAIPPSIKKGIEEIPKIEAALEKLRQAIEAKGKKIPSGEVDRELSNLVGENLGEFIHLLKFGLSRKLRKKEEELEKEFRLREEKAKNELNLEREKLRQSLGRLQKKLEKDFDEKFQREVRKKLASEVKKKLNKLLDERLGSRKRELETNFMDKLKEKEKTLKATLEKELKVVNQQRQILEARGKRLEAYYLSKFKVKESSLRKNMEEELNKRISIGVAEKLRYERLKLRERLAKLLAKKVKIEIEKVRKKLKVEISAAYRHKMELLEENLRKEYKEKADSLQKQYSDKEREMKQKISLKFKELIT
;
A
#
# COMPACT_ATOMS: atom_id res chain seq x y z
N MET A 1 -28.73 18.46 -20.83
CA MET A 1 -27.57 18.25 -19.93
C MET A 1 -27.95 18.01 -18.46
N ALA A 2 -29.08 18.54 -17.96
CA ALA A 2 -29.55 18.28 -16.59
C ALA A 2 -29.91 16.80 -16.32
N ASP A 3 -30.51 16.11 -17.29
CA ASP A 3 -30.95 14.70 -17.11
C ASP A 3 -29.79 13.71 -16.85
N ASN A 4 -28.58 14.02 -17.34
CA ASN A 4 -27.41 13.17 -17.11
C ASN A 4 -26.87 13.29 -15.68
N ILE A 5 -27.00 14.45 -15.03
CA ILE A 5 -26.50 14.65 -13.67
C ILE A 5 -27.39 13.89 -12.66
N ASP A 6 -28.70 13.93 -12.86
CA ASP A 6 -29.65 13.22 -11.99
C ASP A 6 -29.65 11.71 -12.22
N SER A 7 -29.29 11.25 -13.42
CA SER A 7 -29.02 9.83 -13.70
C SER A 7 -27.77 9.34 -12.95
N VAL A 8 -26.68 10.12 -12.99
CA VAL A 8 -25.43 9.77 -12.30
C VAL A 8 -25.60 9.78 -10.78
N LYS A 9 -26.29 10.78 -10.21
CA LYS A 9 -26.61 10.80 -8.76
C LYS A 9 -27.41 9.56 -8.33
N ARG A 10 -28.43 9.17 -9.10
CA ARG A 10 -29.19 7.94 -8.86
C ARG A 10 -28.32 6.69 -8.94
N ALA A 11 -27.40 6.61 -9.91
CA ALA A 11 -26.46 5.49 -10.01
C ALA A 11 -25.53 5.39 -8.79
N PHE A 12 -25.04 6.52 -8.26
CA PHE A 12 -24.24 6.55 -7.04
C PHE A 12 -25.05 6.14 -5.79
N GLU A 13 -26.30 6.58 -5.67
CA GLU A 13 -27.17 6.15 -4.58
C GLU A 13 -27.48 4.65 -4.63
N ILE A 14 -27.75 4.11 -5.82
CA ILE A 14 -27.96 2.66 -6.03
C ILE A 14 -26.70 1.89 -5.66
N PHE A 15 -25.52 2.37 -6.07
CA PHE A 15 -24.25 1.76 -5.72
C PHE A 15 -23.99 1.82 -4.20
N GLY A 16 -24.27 2.95 -3.55
CA GLY A 16 -24.14 3.12 -2.10
C GLY A 16 -25.01 2.13 -1.32
N LYS A 17 -26.29 2.00 -1.69
CA LYS A 17 -27.20 0.98 -1.13
C LYS A 17 -26.71 -0.44 -1.40
N GLY A 18 -26.10 -0.69 -2.57
CA GLY A 18 -25.48 -1.96 -2.91
C GLY A 18 -24.31 -2.32 -1.99
N VAL A 19 -23.45 -1.35 -1.67
CA VAL A 19 -22.34 -1.54 -0.73
C VAL A 19 -22.85 -1.83 0.68
N GLU A 20 -23.85 -1.08 1.15
CA GLU A 20 -24.50 -1.35 2.46
C GLU A 20 -25.06 -2.78 2.51
N ARG A 21 -25.73 -3.22 1.43
CA ARG A 21 -26.26 -4.59 1.34
C ARG A 21 -25.18 -5.65 1.36
N LEU A 22 -24.03 -5.42 0.72
CA LEU A 22 -22.89 -6.34 0.78
C LEU A 22 -22.30 -6.44 2.19
N GLU A 23 -22.24 -5.33 2.94
CA GLU A 23 -21.80 -5.36 4.33
C GLU A 23 -22.75 -6.15 5.23
N GLU A 24 -24.06 -6.04 5.02
CA GLU A 24 -25.07 -6.88 5.70
C GLU A 24 -24.86 -8.36 5.38
N LEU A 25 -24.73 -8.73 4.09
CA LEU A 25 -24.52 -10.11 3.68
C LEU A 25 -23.23 -10.70 4.26
N ASN A 26 -22.16 -9.91 4.35
CA ASN A 26 -20.91 -10.32 4.99
C ASN A 26 -21.07 -10.57 6.50
N LYS A 27 -21.83 -9.71 7.21
CA LYS A 27 -22.16 -9.93 8.62
C LYS A 27 -22.95 -11.22 8.81
N ILE A 28 -23.92 -11.50 7.93
CA ILE A 28 -24.68 -12.75 7.98
C ILE A 28 -23.75 -13.94 7.74
N LEU A 29 -22.89 -13.92 6.71
CA LEU A 29 -21.95 -15.01 6.44
C LEU A 29 -21.05 -15.32 7.66
N LYS A 30 -20.48 -14.29 8.30
CA LYS A 30 -19.63 -14.44 9.49
C LYS A 30 -20.37 -14.94 10.73
N SER A 31 -21.68 -14.74 10.79
CA SER A 31 -22.52 -15.22 11.89
C SER A 31 -22.91 -16.70 11.76
N LEU A 32 -22.77 -17.28 10.56
CA LEU A 32 -23.12 -18.68 10.31
C LEU A 32 -22.01 -19.62 10.78
N ASN A 33 -22.40 -20.75 11.35
CA ASN A 33 -21.46 -21.82 11.69
C ASN A 33 -21.11 -22.62 10.44
N THR A 34 -20.04 -22.22 9.74
CA THR A 34 -19.63 -22.79 8.45
C THR A 34 -18.78 -24.06 8.55
N LYS A 35 -18.60 -24.62 9.76
CA LYS A 35 -17.84 -25.87 9.97
C LYS A 35 -18.45 -27.00 9.14
N GLY A 36 -17.65 -27.58 8.23
CA GLY A 36 -18.09 -28.62 7.29
C GLY A 36 -18.59 -28.11 5.93
N PHE A 37 -18.74 -26.79 5.75
CA PHE A 37 -19.16 -26.13 4.49
C PHE A 37 -18.19 -25.00 4.08
N GLU A 38 -16.91 -25.17 4.40
CA GLU A 38 -15.88 -24.12 4.29
C GLU A 38 -15.61 -23.67 2.86
N GLN A 39 -15.73 -24.57 1.88
CA GLN A 39 -15.57 -24.24 0.46
C GLN A 39 -16.68 -23.29 -0.02
N GLU A 40 -17.92 -23.57 0.35
CA GLU A 40 -19.08 -22.76 -0.01
C GLU A 40 -19.02 -21.38 0.67
N ALA A 41 -18.55 -21.32 1.91
CA ALA A 41 -18.31 -20.06 2.60
C ALA A 41 -17.23 -19.21 1.92
N LYS A 42 -16.12 -19.82 1.47
CA LYS A 42 -15.04 -19.13 0.73
C LYS A 42 -15.50 -18.60 -0.63
N GLU A 43 -16.34 -19.36 -1.34
CA GLU A 43 -16.90 -18.89 -2.61
C GLU A 43 -17.81 -17.67 -2.43
N ILE A 44 -18.60 -17.64 -1.36
CA ILE A 44 -19.43 -16.47 -1.03
C ILE A 44 -18.52 -15.29 -0.63
N GLU A 45 -17.46 -15.54 0.15
CA GLU A 45 -16.51 -14.51 0.57
C GLU A 45 -15.78 -13.85 -0.60
N ALA A 46 -15.43 -14.61 -1.64
CA ALA A 46 -14.82 -14.07 -2.85
C ALA A 46 -15.75 -13.10 -3.61
N ASP A 47 -17.06 -13.38 -3.61
CA ASP A 47 -18.06 -12.59 -4.35
C ASP A 47 -18.49 -11.32 -3.58
N ILE A 48 -18.26 -11.23 -2.26
CA ILE A 48 -18.71 -10.14 -1.36
C ILE A 48 -18.17 -8.74 -1.71
N HIS A 49 -17.19 -8.63 -2.60
CA HIS A 49 -16.64 -7.34 -3.04
C HIS A 49 -17.33 -6.76 -4.30
N ASN A 50 -18.30 -7.48 -4.90
CA ASN A 50 -18.93 -7.08 -6.15
C ASN A 50 -20.44 -6.80 -5.99
N VAL A 51 -20.86 -5.54 -6.16
CA VAL A 51 -22.27 -5.12 -6.05
C VAL A 51 -23.17 -5.81 -7.06
N ALA A 52 -22.67 -6.12 -8.26
CA ALA A 52 -23.44 -6.85 -9.27
C ALA A 52 -23.68 -8.32 -8.89
N ALA A 53 -22.91 -8.86 -7.95
CA ALA A 53 -23.02 -10.25 -7.50
C ALA A 53 -24.03 -10.44 -6.36
N ILE A 54 -24.61 -9.36 -5.79
CA ILE A 54 -25.57 -9.42 -4.67
C ILE A 54 -26.65 -10.50 -4.86
N PRO A 55 -27.35 -10.60 -6.02
CA PRO A 55 -28.40 -11.62 -6.18
C PRO A 55 -27.87 -13.07 -6.13
N ARG A 56 -26.62 -13.29 -6.58
CA ARG A 56 -25.98 -14.60 -6.52
C ARG A 56 -25.51 -14.93 -5.11
N ILE A 57 -24.95 -13.94 -4.41
CA ILE A 57 -24.52 -14.06 -3.01
C ILE A 57 -25.72 -14.42 -2.13
N GLU A 58 -26.85 -13.71 -2.27
CA GLU A 58 -28.07 -13.99 -1.53
C GLU A 58 -28.55 -15.44 -1.72
N LYS A 59 -28.58 -15.93 -2.97
CA LYS A 59 -28.94 -17.32 -3.26
C LYS A 59 -27.97 -18.34 -2.65
N LYS A 60 -26.66 -18.12 -2.77
CA LYS A 60 -25.64 -19.02 -2.20
C LYS A 60 -25.72 -19.03 -0.67
N LEU A 61 -25.96 -17.88 -0.05
CA LEU A 61 -26.01 -17.71 1.40
C LEU A 61 -27.29 -18.34 1.98
N GLU A 62 -28.41 -18.23 1.27
CA GLU A 62 -29.64 -18.94 1.65
C GLU A 62 -29.50 -20.46 1.50
N ALA A 63 -28.89 -20.95 0.41
CA ALA A 63 -28.58 -22.37 0.26
C ALA A 63 -27.63 -22.88 1.35
N LEU A 64 -26.62 -22.08 1.74
CA LEU A 64 -25.70 -22.41 2.83
C LEU A 64 -26.43 -22.48 4.17
N LYS A 65 -27.34 -21.54 4.46
CA LYS A 65 -28.20 -21.59 5.66
C LYS A 65 -29.07 -22.84 5.67
N GLU A 66 -29.67 -23.20 4.55
CA GLU A 66 -30.51 -24.41 4.44
C GLU A 66 -29.70 -25.68 4.65
N LYS A 67 -28.47 -25.75 4.11
CA LYS A 67 -27.54 -26.87 4.33
C LYS A 67 -27.12 -27.00 5.79
N ILE A 68 -26.76 -25.89 6.43
CA ILE A 68 -26.40 -25.84 7.85
C ILE A 68 -27.60 -26.25 8.73
N ASN A 69 -28.80 -25.79 8.38
CA ASN A 69 -30.02 -26.11 9.12
C ASN A 69 -30.60 -27.50 8.79
N GLY A 70 -29.98 -28.28 7.90
CA GLY A 70 -30.45 -29.61 7.49
C GLY A 70 -31.78 -29.60 6.72
N LYS A 71 -32.26 -28.43 6.27
CA LYS A 71 -33.48 -28.28 5.47
C LYS A 71 -33.23 -28.33 3.96
N TYR A 72 -31.96 -28.42 3.56
CA TYR A 72 -31.59 -28.51 2.15
C TYR A 72 -32.04 -29.86 1.56
N PRO A 73 -32.91 -29.88 0.53
CA PRO A 73 -33.30 -31.10 -0.15
C PRO A 73 -32.12 -31.61 -1.00
N GLY A 74 -31.15 -32.22 -0.34
CA GLY A 74 -30.02 -32.87 -1.01
C GLY A 74 -30.46 -34.19 -1.63
N LYS A 75 -30.27 -34.33 -2.95
CA LYS A 75 -30.28 -35.63 -3.65
C LYS A 75 -29.36 -36.60 -2.90
N SER A 76 -29.95 -37.61 -2.30
CA SER A 76 -29.28 -38.63 -1.46
C SER A 76 -28.18 -39.35 -2.24
N LYS A 77 -26.94 -39.24 -1.76
CA LYS A 77 -25.90 -40.24 -2.00
C LYS A 77 -25.45 -40.82 -0.66
N SER A 78 -25.92 -42.04 -0.41
CA SER A 78 -25.24 -43.18 0.21
C SER A 78 -24.48 -42.96 1.54
N ASP A 79 -25.08 -43.50 2.59
CA ASP A 79 -24.49 -44.38 3.62
C ASP A 79 -23.06 -44.09 4.12
N ASN A 80 -22.97 -43.73 5.40
CA ASN A 80 -22.43 -44.70 6.34
C ASN A 80 -22.91 -44.44 7.77
N GLY A 81 -23.42 -45.51 8.38
CA GLY A 81 -24.10 -45.50 9.68
C GLY A 81 -23.18 -45.11 10.83
N ASN A 82 -23.77 -44.38 11.79
CA ASN A 82 -23.49 -44.43 13.23
C ASN A 82 -24.27 -43.35 14.03
N GLY A 83 -25.25 -42.65 13.45
CA GLY A 83 -26.09 -41.68 14.17
C GLY A 83 -27.36 -42.24 14.84
N ALA A 84 -27.75 -43.48 14.50
CA ALA A 84 -29.03 -44.09 14.92
C ALA A 84 -29.12 -44.46 16.42
N LYS A 85 -28.12 -44.10 17.24
CA LYS A 85 -28.12 -44.32 18.69
C LYS A 85 -28.48 -43.08 19.53
N ILE A 86 -28.53 -41.88 18.95
CA ILE A 86 -28.83 -40.64 19.70
C ILE A 86 -30.31 -40.27 19.65
N SER A 87 -31.06 -40.76 18.65
CA SER A 87 -32.51 -40.53 18.51
C SER A 87 -33.37 -41.36 19.47
N LYS A 88 -32.88 -42.49 19.99
CA LYS A 88 -33.67 -43.38 20.88
C LYS A 88 -33.65 -43.01 22.37
N ILE A 89 -32.87 -42.01 22.79
CA ILE A 89 -32.83 -41.55 24.20
C ILE A 89 -33.75 -40.33 24.42
N ARG A 90 -34.23 -39.67 23.37
CA ARG A 90 -35.10 -38.47 23.48
C ARG A 90 -36.61 -38.73 23.42
N GLU A 91 -37.05 -39.95 23.06
CA GLU A 91 -38.48 -40.25 22.87
C GLU A 91 -39.17 -40.95 24.05
N ASN A 92 -38.45 -41.32 25.14
CA ASN A 92 -39.02 -42.13 26.24
C ASN A 92 -38.92 -41.51 27.65
N VAL A 93 -39.20 -40.21 27.82
CA VAL A 93 -39.50 -39.65 29.17
C VAL A 93 -40.62 -38.60 29.09
N PRO A 94 -41.91 -38.99 29.16
CA PRO A 94 -42.97 -38.10 29.61
C PRO A 94 -43.17 -38.27 31.13
N GLU A 95 -43.44 -37.16 31.80
CA GLU A 95 -44.07 -37.07 33.13
C GLU A 95 -43.27 -37.58 34.34
N LEU A 96 -42.62 -36.64 35.04
CA LEU A 96 -42.68 -36.44 36.51
C LEU A 96 -41.52 -35.51 36.92
N LYS A 97 -41.83 -34.21 36.98
CA LYS A 97 -41.29 -33.22 37.94
C LYS A 97 -42.01 -31.89 37.73
N GLN A 98 -43.32 -31.90 38.00
CA GLN A 98 -43.94 -30.76 38.65
C GLN A 98 -43.31 -30.66 40.03
N ASP A 99 -42.42 -29.68 40.21
CA ASP A 99 -42.60 -28.63 41.21
C ASP A 99 -41.28 -27.88 41.42
N LYS A 100 -41.41 -26.55 41.40
CA LYS A 100 -40.37 -25.53 41.66
C LYS A 100 -39.43 -25.23 40.49
N GLY A 101 -39.87 -24.29 39.66
CA GLY A 101 -38.99 -23.57 38.74
C GLY A 101 -39.76 -22.77 37.69
N MET A 102 -40.47 -21.71 38.11
CA MET A 102 -41.12 -20.77 37.20
C MET A 102 -40.18 -20.28 36.08
N LYS A 103 -40.59 -20.42 34.82
CA LYS A 103 -40.21 -19.53 33.72
C LYS A 103 -41.40 -19.30 32.79
N HIS A 104 -42.12 -18.21 33.02
CA HIS A 104 -43.01 -17.61 32.03
C HIS A 104 -42.16 -17.03 30.89
N ASN A 105 -42.35 -17.54 29.67
CA ASN A 105 -42.04 -16.79 28.44
C ASN A 105 -43.35 -16.67 27.65
N VAL A 106 -44.23 -15.81 28.16
CA VAL A 106 -45.24 -15.14 27.34
C VAL A 106 -44.58 -13.86 26.84
N LEU A 107 -44.71 -13.53 25.57
CA LEU A 107 -44.26 -12.26 25.00
C LEU A 107 -44.83 -11.09 25.82
N VAL A 108 -44.01 -10.48 26.68
CA VAL A 108 -44.36 -9.25 27.40
C VAL A 108 -43.69 -8.09 26.65
N LYS A 109 -44.52 -7.21 26.08
CA LYS A 109 -44.06 -5.86 25.66
C LYS A 109 -43.39 -5.20 26.87
N PRO A 110 -42.22 -4.55 26.73
CA PRO A 110 -41.65 -3.81 27.85
C PRO A 110 -42.65 -2.72 28.27
N LEU A 111 -43.03 -2.72 29.56
CA LEU A 111 -43.90 -1.70 30.14
C LEU A 111 -43.25 -0.32 29.96
N SER A 112 -44.09 0.66 29.64
CA SER A 112 -43.69 2.05 29.42
C SER A 112 -43.18 2.69 30.72
N SER A 113 -42.38 3.75 30.64
CA SER A 113 -41.85 4.44 31.83
C SER A 113 -42.95 5.01 32.73
N ALA A 114 -44.17 5.22 32.20
CA ALA A 114 -45.34 5.63 32.97
C ALA A 114 -45.86 4.50 33.88
N GLU A 115 -45.79 3.25 33.43
CA GLU A 115 -46.22 2.08 34.20
C GLU A 115 -45.20 1.70 35.30
N LEU A 116 -43.92 2.01 35.08
CA LEU A 116 -42.86 1.85 36.08
C LEU A 116 -42.90 2.91 37.20
N HIS A 117 -43.41 4.11 36.92
CA HIS A 117 -43.53 5.18 37.92
C HIS A 117 -44.49 4.81 39.06
N ASN A 118 -45.56 4.07 38.74
CA ASN A 118 -46.56 3.61 39.72
C ASN A 118 -46.00 2.59 40.73
N LEU A 119 -44.92 1.87 40.40
CA LEU A 119 -44.27 0.91 41.31
C LEU A 119 -43.34 1.60 42.33
N TYR A 120 -42.79 2.77 41.98
CA TYR A 120 -41.97 3.58 42.90
C TYR A 120 -42.78 4.38 43.93
N GLU A 121 -44.10 4.47 43.75
CA GLU A 121 -45.02 5.13 44.68
C GLU A 121 -45.56 4.19 45.77
N ILE A 122 -45.51 2.87 45.58
CA ILE A 122 -45.98 1.87 46.54
C ILE A 122 -45.30 2.02 47.93
N PRO A 123 -43.98 2.28 48.04
CA PRO A 123 -43.35 2.53 49.34
C PRO A 123 -43.81 3.84 50.00
N LYS A 124 -44.24 4.85 49.23
CA LYS A 124 -44.73 6.13 49.75
C LYS A 124 -46.16 6.01 50.25
N ILE A 125 -46.99 5.23 49.55
CA ILE A 125 -48.34 4.88 49.99
C ILE A 125 -48.27 4.08 51.30
N GLY A 126 -47.32 3.14 51.43
CA GLY A 126 -47.08 2.39 52.67
C GLY A 126 -46.77 3.29 53.88
N LYS A 127 -45.93 4.32 53.70
CA LYS A 127 -45.62 5.30 54.75
C LYS A 127 -46.81 6.18 55.13
N SER A 128 -47.57 6.67 54.14
CA SER A 128 -48.79 7.44 54.41
C SER A 128 -49.88 6.60 55.10
N LEU A 129 -49.92 5.29 54.85
CA LEU A 129 -50.88 4.37 55.46
C LEU A 129 -50.49 4.00 56.90
N GLU A 130 -49.18 3.96 57.22
CA GLU A 130 -48.70 3.89 58.60
C GLU A 130 -48.93 5.19 59.37
N GLU A 131 -48.69 6.36 58.78
CA GLU A 131 -48.98 7.65 59.40
C GLU A 131 -50.48 7.83 59.69
N LEU A 132 -51.35 7.39 58.77
CA LEU A 132 -52.80 7.36 59.00
C LEU A 132 -53.22 6.33 60.04
N LYS A 133 -52.58 5.15 60.11
CA LYS A 133 -52.80 4.18 61.20
C LYS A 133 -52.35 4.74 62.56
N LEU A 134 -51.24 5.47 62.61
CA LEU A 134 -50.74 6.14 63.82
C LEU A 134 -51.72 7.23 64.27
N ALA A 135 -52.20 8.06 63.33
CA ALA A 135 -53.18 9.11 63.59
C ALA A 135 -54.57 8.58 63.96
N LEU A 136 -54.95 7.39 63.49
CA LEU A 136 -56.21 6.74 63.87
C LEU A 136 -56.10 6.01 65.22
N SER A 137 -54.90 5.54 65.58
CA SER A 137 -54.61 4.94 66.89
C SER A 137 -54.57 5.97 68.01
N SER A 138 -54.26 7.25 67.71
CA SER A 138 -54.33 8.35 68.67
C SER A 138 -55.74 8.93 68.87
N VAL A 139 -56.73 8.48 68.09
CA VAL A 139 -58.13 8.95 68.18
C VAL A 139 -59.06 7.94 68.88
N LYS A 140 -58.59 6.72 69.20
CA LYS A 140 -59.37 5.74 69.97
C LYS A 140 -58.93 5.65 71.43
N ALA A 141 -59.71 6.39 72.24
CA ALA A 141 -59.98 6.21 73.68
C ALA A 141 -59.01 6.87 74.68
N PRO A 142 -59.47 7.16 75.91
CA PRO A 142 -60.33 8.30 76.23
C PRO A 142 -59.71 9.12 77.37
N ASN A 143 -59.62 10.45 77.25
CA ASN A 143 -59.76 11.41 78.37
C ASN A 143 -59.25 12.83 78.03
N ARG A 144 -59.99 13.80 78.58
CA ARG A 144 -59.65 15.23 78.81
C ARG A 144 -59.79 16.23 77.66
N VAL A 145 -60.99 16.78 77.56
CA VAL A 145 -61.32 18.20 77.83
C VAL A 145 -60.12 19.16 77.90
N ALA A 146 -59.83 19.84 76.79
CA ALA A 146 -59.32 21.21 76.65
C ALA A 146 -59.22 21.46 75.12
N ALA A 147 -59.81 22.45 74.47
CA ALA A 147 -60.29 23.75 74.89
C ALA A 147 -61.60 24.07 74.15
N ILE A 148 -62.66 24.29 74.93
CA ILE A 148 -63.90 24.90 74.46
C ILE A 148 -63.77 26.40 74.74
N PRO A 149 -64.05 27.29 73.76
CA PRO A 149 -64.03 28.74 73.97
C PRO A 149 -64.87 29.17 75.19
N PRO A 150 -64.41 30.15 76.00
CA PRO A 150 -65.08 30.53 77.26
C PRO A 150 -66.54 31.01 77.09
N SER A 151 -66.93 31.45 75.89
CA SER A 151 -68.31 31.80 75.51
C SER A 151 -69.25 30.60 75.45
N ILE A 152 -68.75 29.38 75.20
CA ILE A 152 -69.56 28.16 75.13
C ILE A 152 -69.67 27.48 76.51
N LYS A 153 -68.67 27.65 77.41
CA LYS A 153 -68.75 27.17 78.80
C LYS A 153 -69.89 27.84 79.59
N LYS A 154 -70.10 29.15 79.41
CA LYS A 154 -71.22 29.87 80.06
C LYS A 154 -72.58 29.36 79.60
N GLY A 155 -72.75 29.08 78.30
CA GLY A 155 -74.00 28.53 77.78
C GLY A 155 -74.30 27.10 78.27
N ILE A 156 -73.28 26.29 78.54
CA ILE A 156 -73.44 24.90 79.03
C ILE A 156 -73.74 24.85 80.54
N GLU A 157 -73.20 25.78 81.35
CA GLU A 157 -73.53 25.90 82.79
C GLU A 157 -74.93 26.47 83.06
N GLU A 158 -75.54 27.13 82.07
CA GLU A 158 -76.90 27.71 82.19
C GLU A 158 -78.02 26.74 81.84
N ILE A 159 -77.75 25.66 81.08
CA ILE A 159 -78.77 24.66 80.69
C ILE A 159 -79.47 24.02 81.93
N PRO A 160 -78.75 23.57 82.99
CA PRO A 160 -79.41 23.02 84.18
C PRO A 160 -80.23 24.06 84.96
N LYS A 161 -79.85 25.35 84.87
CA LYS A 161 -80.58 26.45 85.53
C LYS A 161 -81.86 26.80 84.76
N ILE A 162 -81.82 26.75 83.43
CA ILE A 162 -82.98 26.94 82.55
C ILE A 162 -83.96 25.78 82.71
N GLU A 163 -83.47 24.54 82.79
CA GLU A 163 -84.29 23.35 83.06
C GLU A 163 -84.95 23.43 84.45
N ALA A 164 -84.20 23.82 85.50
CA ALA A 164 -84.78 24.03 86.83
C ALA A 164 -85.80 25.18 86.89
N ALA A 165 -85.62 26.23 86.07
CA ALA A 165 -86.56 27.34 85.96
C ALA A 165 -87.84 26.94 85.20
N LEU A 166 -87.72 26.13 84.15
CA LEU A 166 -88.85 25.56 83.41
C LEU A 166 -89.66 24.59 84.28
N GLU A 167 -89.00 23.80 85.13
CA GLU A 167 -89.68 22.89 86.05
C GLU A 167 -90.40 23.64 87.18
N LYS A 168 -89.82 24.73 87.69
CA LYS A 168 -90.50 25.66 88.62
C LYS A 168 -91.70 26.36 87.98
N LEU A 169 -91.60 26.74 86.70
CA LEU A 169 -92.73 27.32 85.96
C LEU A 169 -93.84 26.29 85.72
N ARG A 170 -93.51 25.03 85.42
CA ARG A 170 -94.48 23.94 85.32
C ARG A 170 -95.21 23.69 86.65
N GLN A 171 -94.46 23.61 87.76
CA GLN A 171 -95.05 23.49 89.09
C GLN A 171 -95.91 24.70 89.49
N ALA A 172 -95.53 25.92 89.08
CA ALA A 172 -96.32 27.13 89.35
C ALA A 172 -97.61 27.21 88.51
N ILE A 173 -97.63 26.63 87.30
CA ILE A 173 -98.81 26.55 86.44
C ILE A 173 -99.75 25.43 86.94
N GLU A 174 -99.23 24.28 87.33
CA GLU A 174 -100.04 23.20 87.94
C GLU A 174 -100.62 23.60 89.31
N ALA A 175 -99.90 24.39 90.12
CA ALA A 175 -100.39 24.91 91.40
C ALA A 175 -101.43 26.03 91.27
N LYS A 176 -101.53 26.71 90.11
CA LYS A 176 -102.51 27.79 89.85
C LYS A 176 -103.70 27.34 88.99
N GLY A 177 -103.75 26.07 88.59
CA GLY A 177 -104.76 25.52 87.67
C GLY A 177 -106.00 24.91 88.32
N LYS A 178 -106.18 24.93 89.65
CA LYS A 178 -107.41 24.41 90.27
C LYS A 178 -107.99 25.31 91.36
N LYS A 179 -109.21 25.77 91.02
CA LYS A 179 -110.30 26.35 91.83
C LYS A 179 -110.24 27.84 92.12
N ILE A 180 -111.16 28.59 91.50
CA ILE A 180 -112.09 29.54 92.14
C ILE A 180 -113.27 29.82 91.15
N PRO A 181 -114.48 30.10 91.66
CA PRO A 181 -115.77 29.59 91.16
C PRO A 181 -116.58 30.52 90.25
N SER A 182 -117.63 29.94 89.70
CA SER A 182 -118.73 30.54 88.94
C SER A 182 -119.40 31.73 89.63
N GLY A 183 -119.59 32.81 88.87
CA GLY A 183 -120.52 33.90 89.14
C GLY A 183 -120.94 34.55 87.82
N GLU A 184 -122.24 34.63 87.58
CA GLU A 184 -122.91 35.23 86.42
C GLU A 184 -122.73 36.77 86.33
N VAL A 185 -123.30 37.37 85.27
CA VAL A 185 -123.41 38.82 84.92
C VAL A 185 -122.28 39.30 83.97
N ASP A 186 -122.45 39.81 82.73
CA ASP A 186 -123.61 40.16 81.88
C ASP A 186 -123.21 40.05 80.38
N ARG A 187 -124.14 39.60 79.53
CA ARG A 187 -123.93 39.28 78.09
C ARG A 187 -123.94 40.47 77.12
N GLU A 188 -124.16 41.70 77.57
CA GLU A 188 -124.34 42.84 76.65
C GLU A 188 -123.06 43.67 76.38
N LEU A 189 -122.02 43.55 77.21
CA LEU A 189 -120.73 44.26 77.01
C LEU A 189 -119.71 43.48 76.16
N SER A 190 -119.89 42.17 76.00
CA SER A 190 -118.95 41.30 75.26
C SER A 190 -119.06 41.43 73.73
N ASN A 191 -120.22 41.80 73.20
CA ASN A 191 -120.44 41.86 71.75
C ASN A 191 -119.92 43.15 71.11
N LEU A 192 -120.01 44.29 71.81
CA LEU A 192 -119.51 45.58 71.28
C LEU A 192 -117.98 45.69 71.27
N VAL A 193 -117.32 45.04 72.24
CA VAL A 193 -115.87 45.05 72.38
C VAL A 193 -115.22 43.96 71.52
N GLY A 194 -115.89 42.82 71.30
CA GLY A 194 -115.35 41.67 70.56
C GLY A 194 -115.14 41.93 69.06
N GLU A 195 -116.08 42.58 68.38
CA GLU A 195 -116.00 42.80 66.92
C GLU A 195 -114.98 43.88 66.54
N ASN A 196 -114.97 45.01 67.24
CA ASN A 196 -114.02 46.11 67.00
C ASN A 196 -112.57 45.77 67.40
N LEU A 197 -112.35 45.03 68.50
CA LEU A 197 -110.98 44.55 68.81
C LEU A 197 -110.53 43.48 67.82
N GLY A 198 -111.45 42.62 67.35
CA GLY A 198 -111.15 41.55 66.40
C GLY A 198 -110.62 42.09 65.08
N GLU A 199 -111.28 43.09 64.50
CA GLU A 199 -110.86 43.76 63.27
C GLU A 199 -109.53 44.52 63.45
N PHE A 200 -109.37 45.23 64.57
CA PHE A 200 -108.12 45.94 64.89
C PHE A 200 -106.94 44.98 65.04
N ILE A 201 -107.13 43.84 65.72
CA ILE A 201 -106.11 42.79 65.85
C ILE A 201 -105.78 42.17 64.49
N HIS A 202 -106.77 41.94 63.63
CA HIS A 202 -106.54 41.43 62.27
C HIS A 202 -105.75 42.41 61.40
N LEU A 203 -106.08 43.69 61.44
CA LEU A 203 -105.34 44.76 60.75
C LEU A 203 -103.91 44.90 61.27
N LEU A 204 -103.70 44.82 62.58
CA LEU A 204 -102.37 44.81 63.19
C LEU A 204 -101.56 43.59 62.77
N LYS A 205 -102.14 42.38 62.84
CA LYS A 205 -101.47 41.15 62.40
C LYS A 205 -101.11 41.24 60.92
N PHE A 206 -102.02 41.67 60.07
CA PHE A 206 -101.78 41.80 58.63
C PHE A 206 -100.72 42.87 58.32
N GLY A 207 -100.76 44.01 59.02
CA GLY A 207 -99.75 45.07 58.91
C GLY A 207 -98.36 44.59 59.36
N LEU A 208 -98.28 43.84 60.45
CA LEU A 208 -97.04 43.23 60.94
C LEU A 208 -96.52 42.14 60.00
N SER A 209 -97.38 41.24 59.51
CA SER A 209 -97.01 40.20 58.54
C SER A 209 -96.53 40.79 57.22
N ARG A 210 -97.14 41.87 56.71
CA ARG A 210 -96.63 42.58 55.53
C ARG A 210 -95.27 43.22 55.79
N LYS A 211 -95.06 43.83 56.96
CA LYS A 211 -93.76 44.42 57.33
C LYS A 211 -92.67 43.35 57.48
N LEU A 212 -93.01 42.21 58.09
CA LEU A 212 -92.14 41.04 58.21
C LEU A 212 -91.76 40.49 56.83
N ARG A 213 -92.73 40.22 55.95
CA ARG A 213 -92.45 39.76 54.58
C ARG A 213 -91.58 40.73 53.79
N LYS A 214 -91.83 42.04 53.89
CA LYS A 214 -90.98 43.06 53.25
C LYS A 214 -89.55 43.01 53.79
N LYS A 215 -89.38 42.85 55.11
CA LYS A 215 -88.06 42.72 55.73
C LYS A 215 -87.36 41.41 55.36
N GLU A 216 -88.09 40.31 55.25
CA GLU A 216 -87.58 39.03 54.75
C GLU A 216 -87.10 39.15 53.30
N GLU A 217 -87.89 39.77 52.41
CA GLU A 217 -87.51 40.02 51.02
C GLU A 217 -86.29 40.95 50.88
N GLU A 218 -86.20 42.00 51.71
CA GLU A 218 -85.03 42.88 51.79
C GLU A 218 -83.78 42.10 52.22
N LEU A 219 -83.89 41.29 53.28
CA LEU A 219 -82.79 40.46 53.77
C LEU A 219 -82.38 39.41 52.73
N GLU A 220 -83.32 38.75 52.06
CA GLU A 220 -83.00 37.81 50.98
C GLU A 220 -82.24 38.46 49.84
N LYS A 221 -82.64 39.68 49.42
CA LYS A 221 -81.91 40.43 48.40
C LYS A 221 -80.50 40.79 48.84
N GLU A 222 -80.33 41.22 50.09
CA GLU A 222 -79.00 41.49 50.65
C GLU A 222 -78.13 40.23 50.73
N PHE A 223 -78.70 39.10 51.15
CA PHE A 223 -77.99 37.81 51.19
C PHE A 223 -77.57 37.36 49.79
N ARG A 224 -78.46 37.43 48.80
CA ARG A 224 -78.15 37.10 47.40
C ARG A 224 -77.04 37.99 46.85
N LEU A 225 -77.10 39.29 47.12
CA LEU A 225 -76.06 40.23 46.68
C LEU A 225 -74.70 39.93 47.33
N ARG A 226 -74.68 39.58 48.62
CA ARG A 226 -73.44 39.18 49.32
C ARG A 226 -72.91 37.86 48.78
N GLU A 227 -73.77 36.89 48.51
CA GLU A 227 -73.41 35.59 47.94
C GLU A 227 -72.82 35.75 46.53
N GLU A 228 -73.42 36.61 45.70
CA GLU A 228 -72.94 36.91 44.35
C GLU A 228 -71.58 37.62 44.38
N LYS A 229 -71.40 38.61 45.26
CA LYS A 229 -70.10 39.26 45.47
C LYS A 229 -69.03 38.25 45.90
N ALA A 230 -69.33 37.40 46.88
CA ALA A 230 -68.41 36.36 47.33
C ALA A 230 -68.05 35.37 46.21
N LYS A 231 -69.04 34.94 45.39
CA LYS A 231 -68.78 34.08 44.22
C LYS A 231 -67.87 34.74 43.18
N ASN A 232 -68.09 36.02 42.90
CA ASN A 232 -67.28 36.78 41.95
C ASN A 232 -65.83 36.96 42.43
N GLU A 233 -65.63 37.25 43.72
CA GLU A 233 -64.30 37.33 44.34
C GLU A 233 -63.58 35.97 44.26
N LEU A 234 -64.27 34.88 44.60
CA LEU A 234 -63.71 33.53 44.55
C LEU A 234 -63.34 33.11 43.12
N ASN A 235 -64.16 33.48 42.13
CA ASN A 235 -63.86 33.24 40.72
C ASN A 235 -62.64 34.03 40.24
N LEU A 236 -62.52 35.30 40.65
CA LEU A 236 -61.37 36.14 40.33
C LEU A 236 -60.07 35.58 40.94
N GLU A 237 -60.12 35.10 42.18
CA GLU A 237 -58.96 34.43 42.81
C GLU A 237 -58.60 33.13 42.10
N ARG A 238 -59.58 32.30 41.76
CA ARG A 238 -59.37 31.07 40.97
C ARG A 238 -58.71 31.36 39.64
N GLU A 239 -59.11 32.44 38.97
CA GLU A 239 -58.54 32.82 37.68
C GLU A 239 -57.09 33.32 37.82
N LYS A 240 -56.81 34.15 38.84
CA LYS A 240 -55.44 34.57 39.18
C LYS A 240 -54.54 33.38 39.48
N LEU A 241 -55.04 32.40 40.25
CA LEU A 241 -54.31 31.16 40.55
C LEU A 241 -54.07 30.31 39.30
N ARG A 242 -55.06 30.18 38.40
CA ARG A 242 -54.88 29.48 37.12
C ARG A 242 -53.82 30.14 36.26
N GLN A 243 -53.82 31.47 36.18
CA GLN A 243 -52.82 32.22 35.42
C GLN A 243 -51.43 32.08 36.02
N SER A 244 -51.27 32.13 37.34
CA SER A 244 -49.97 31.95 38.00
C SER A 244 -49.43 30.54 37.83
N LEU A 245 -50.28 29.51 37.98
CA LEU A 245 -49.95 28.11 37.69
C LEU A 245 -49.50 27.92 36.25
N GLY A 246 -50.25 28.47 35.29
CA GLY A 246 -49.89 28.39 33.87
C GLY A 246 -48.54 29.06 33.56
N ARG A 247 -48.23 30.18 34.23
CA ARG A 247 -46.91 30.83 34.10
C ARG A 247 -45.79 29.99 34.70
N LEU A 248 -46.01 29.36 35.85
CA LEU A 248 -45.04 28.47 36.49
C LEU A 248 -44.78 27.22 35.65
N GLN A 249 -45.83 26.60 35.11
CA GLN A 249 -45.69 25.46 34.21
C GLN A 249 -44.86 25.80 32.97
N LYS A 250 -45.17 26.91 32.28
CA LYS A 250 -44.38 27.36 31.12
C LYS A 250 -42.91 27.64 31.45
N LYS A 251 -42.63 28.22 32.63
CA LYS A 251 -41.25 28.42 33.08
C LYS A 251 -40.54 27.09 33.32
N LEU A 252 -41.21 26.16 33.99
CA LEU A 252 -40.66 24.84 34.29
C LEU A 252 -40.38 24.04 33.02
N GLU A 253 -41.30 24.04 32.06
CA GLU A 253 -41.13 23.41 30.75
C GLU A 253 -39.93 24.01 30.01
N LYS A 254 -39.83 25.35 29.96
CA LYS A 254 -38.70 26.03 29.31
C LYS A 254 -37.37 25.71 29.97
N ASP A 255 -37.31 25.73 31.30
CA ASP A 255 -36.09 25.40 32.05
C ASP A 255 -35.68 23.93 31.86
N PHE A 256 -36.66 23.03 31.79
CA PHE A 256 -36.42 21.62 31.51
C PHE A 256 -35.89 21.43 30.08
N ASP A 257 -36.55 22.02 29.08
CA ASP A 257 -36.13 21.95 27.69
C ASP A 257 -34.73 22.53 27.51
N GLU A 258 -34.43 23.69 28.10
CA GLU A 258 -33.10 24.30 28.02
C GLU A 258 -32.02 23.42 28.67
N LYS A 259 -32.30 22.85 29.85
CA LYS A 259 -31.37 21.93 30.52
C LYS A 259 -31.18 20.65 29.74
N PHE A 260 -32.26 20.03 29.27
CA PHE A 260 -32.22 18.80 28.48
C PHE A 260 -31.47 19.02 27.16
N GLN A 261 -31.77 20.10 26.44
CA GLN A 261 -31.08 20.50 25.21
C GLN A 261 -29.58 20.71 25.46
N ARG A 262 -29.20 21.44 26.51
CA ARG A 262 -27.79 21.72 26.81
C ARG A 262 -27.05 20.45 27.24
N GLU A 263 -27.61 19.69 28.17
CA GLU A 263 -26.93 18.51 28.73
C GLU A 263 -26.89 17.37 27.73
N VAL A 264 -28.05 16.94 27.23
CA VAL A 264 -28.14 15.74 26.39
C VAL A 264 -27.50 16.01 25.04
N ARG A 265 -27.83 17.11 24.34
CA ARG A 265 -27.26 17.33 23.01
C ARG A 265 -25.76 17.59 23.07
N LYS A 266 -25.25 18.39 24.02
CA LYS A 266 -23.80 18.64 24.08
C LYS A 266 -23.02 17.42 24.56
N LYS A 267 -23.46 16.75 25.62
CA LYS A 267 -22.77 15.55 26.13
C LYS A 267 -22.83 14.43 25.08
N LEU A 268 -24.01 14.12 24.55
CA LEU A 268 -24.17 13.09 23.53
C LEU A 268 -23.39 13.43 22.25
N ALA A 269 -23.47 14.66 21.73
CA ALA A 269 -22.69 15.04 20.55
C ALA A 269 -21.18 14.95 20.80
N SER A 270 -20.71 15.35 21.98
CA SER A 270 -19.30 15.25 22.34
C SER A 270 -18.82 13.80 22.48
N GLU A 271 -19.64 12.92 23.06
CA GLU A 271 -19.32 11.50 23.20
C GLU A 271 -19.37 10.78 21.86
N VAL A 272 -20.40 11.04 21.05
CA VAL A 272 -20.51 10.50 19.69
C VAL A 272 -19.31 10.94 18.86
N LYS A 273 -18.95 12.23 18.89
CA LYS A 273 -17.78 12.74 18.18
C LYS A 273 -16.48 12.08 18.67
N LYS A 274 -16.28 11.95 19.98
CA LYS A 274 -15.09 11.27 20.54
C LYS A 274 -15.01 9.80 20.14
N LYS A 275 -16.11 9.05 20.26
CA LYS A 275 -16.16 7.62 19.90
C LYS A 275 -15.98 7.43 18.38
N LEU A 276 -16.63 8.25 17.57
CA LEU A 276 -16.53 8.20 16.12
C LEU A 276 -15.11 8.51 15.66
N ASN A 277 -14.50 9.59 16.17
CA ASN A 277 -13.12 9.94 15.82
C ASN A 277 -12.15 8.83 16.23
N LYS A 278 -12.28 8.27 17.44
CA LYS A 278 -11.44 7.16 17.89
C LYS A 278 -11.57 5.93 16.97
N LEU A 279 -12.79 5.54 16.61
CA LEU A 279 -13.02 4.43 15.69
C LEU A 279 -12.48 4.71 14.28
N LEU A 280 -12.61 5.95 13.80
CA LEU A 280 -12.05 6.38 12.53
C LEU A 280 -10.52 6.31 12.55
N ASP A 281 -9.88 6.82 13.59
CA ASP A 281 -8.42 6.81 13.75
C ASP A 281 -7.88 5.36 13.84
N GLU A 282 -8.56 4.48 14.58
CA GLU A 282 -8.20 3.06 14.67
C GLU A 282 -8.37 2.34 13.32
N ARG A 283 -9.48 2.59 12.60
CA ARG A 283 -9.75 1.96 11.30
C ARG A 283 -8.84 2.49 10.20
N LEU A 284 -8.57 3.79 10.18
CA LEU A 284 -7.61 4.41 9.26
C LEU A 284 -6.19 3.94 9.57
N GLY A 285 -5.81 3.86 10.84
CA GLY A 285 -4.50 3.40 11.27
C GLY A 285 -4.24 1.93 10.95
N SER A 286 -5.23 1.06 11.13
CA SER A 286 -5.15 -0.35 10.74
C SER A 286 -5.11 -0.50 9.22
N ARG A 287 -5.98 0.20 8.49
CA ARG A 287 -5.99 0.15 7.02
C ARG A 287 -4.69 0.68 6.40
N LYS A 288 -4.11 1.74 6.98
CA LYS A 288 -2.82 2.28 6.56
C LYS A 288 -1.71 1.25 6.76
N ARG A 289 -1.65 0.60 7.92
CA ARG A 289 -0.67 -0.47 8.20
C ARG A 289 -0.82 -1.65 7.24
N GLU A 290 -2.05 -2.11 6.98
CA GLU A 290 -2.32 -3.18 5.99
C GLU A 290 -1.86 -2.80 4.58
N LEU A 291 -2.11 -1.55 4.16
CA LEU A 291 -1.65 -1.06 2.87
C LEU A 291 -0.12 -1.00 2.83
N GLU A 292 0.52 -0.47 3.85
CA GLU A 292 1.98 -0.41 3.97
C GLU A 292 2.61 -1.80 3.89
N THR A 293 2.09 -2.80 4.63
CA THR A 293 2.60 -4.18 4.55
C THR A 293 2.41 -4.77 3.16
N ASN A 294 1.23 -4.61 2.56
CA ASN A 294 0.95 -5.10 1.21
C ASN A 294 1.85 -4.45 0.15
N PHE A 295 2.15 -3.15 0.27
CA PHE A 295 3.08 -2.46 -0.61
C PHE A 295 4.50 -2.95 -0.41
N MET A 296 4.96 -3.12 0.84
CA MET A 296 6.29 -3.63 1.13
C MET A 296 6.50 -5.05 0.62
N ASP A 297 5.49 -5.92 0.74
CA ASP A 297 5.58 -7.29 0.23
C ASP A 297 5.62 -7.33 -1.30
N LYS A 298 4.79 -6.53 -1.98
CA LYS A 298 4.85 -6.37 -3.44
C LYS A 298 6.20 -5.81 -3.91
N LEU A 299 6.80 -4.87 -3.17
CA LEU A 299 8.12 -4.34 -3.47
C LEU A 299 9.19 -5.42 -3.33
N LYS A 300 9.15 -6.23 -2.25
CA LYS A 300 10.07 -7.36 -2.06
C LYS A 300 9.94 -8.41 -3.16
N GLU A 301 8.73 -8.73 -3.62
CA GLU A 301 8.52 -9.64 -4.74
C GLU A 301 9.09 -9.09 -6.06
N LYS A 302 8.85 -7.80 -6.34
CA LYS A 302 9.46 -7.12 -7.50
C LYS A 302 10.98 -7.11 -7.42
N GLU A 303 11.55 -6.85 -6.25
CA GLU A 303 13.00 -6.87 -6.07
C GLU A 303 13.58 -8.28 -6.30
N LYS A 304 12.91 -9.33 -5.78
CA LYS A 304 13.32 -10.72 -6.01
C LYS A 304 13.27 -11.10 -7.48
N THR A 305 12.20 -10.75 -8.18
CA THR A 305 12.05 -11.05 -9.61
C THR A 305 13.10 -10.31 -10.45
N LEU A 306 13.37 -9.04 -10.14
CA LEU A 306 14.36 -8.23 -10.84
C LEU A 306 15.81 -8.71 -10.57
N LYS A 307 16.12 -9.14 -9.34
CA LYS A 307 17.39 -9.81 -9.05
C LYS A 307 17.55 -11.10 -9.85
N ALA A 308 16.50 -11.92 -9.94
CA ALA A 308 16.54 -13.16 -10.70
C ALA A 308 16.71 -12.93 -12.22
N THR A 309 16.11 -11.87 -12.78
CA THR A 309 16.33 -11.51 -14.20
C THR A 309 17.75 -11.01 -14.43
N LEU A 310 18.26 -10.11 -13.57
CA LEU A 310 19.64 -9.63 -13.67
C LEU A 310 20.66 -10.77 -13.55
N GLU A 311 20.43 -11.74 -12.66
CA GLU A 311 21.33 -12.89 -12.52
C GLU A 311 21.35 -13.77 -13.79
N LYS A 312 20.19 -13.94 -14.46
CA LYS A 312 20.11 -14.64 -15.75
C LYS A 312 20.86 -13.90 -16.84
N GLU A 313 20.67 -12.58 -16.95
CA GLU A 313 21.37 -11.74 -17.92
C GLU A 313 22.88 -11.76 -17.68
N LEU A 314 23.32 -11.67 -16.43
CA LEU A 314 24.74 -11.74 -16.07
C LEU A 314 25.36 -13.08 -16.46
N LYS A 315 24.64 -14.20 -16.29
CA LYS A 315 25.09 -15.53 -16.75
C LYS A 315 25.29 -15.56 -18.27
N VAL A 316 24.36 -15.00 -19.04
CA VAL A 316 24.47 -14.92 -20.51
C VAL A 316 25.68 -14.07 -20.93
N VAL A 317 25.86 -12.90 -20.32
CA VAL A 317 27.00 -12.02 -20.61
C VAL A 317 28.33 -12.71 -20.27
N ASN A 318 28.41 -13.41 -19.14
CA ASN A 318 29.61 -14.15 -18.76
C ASN A 318 29.93 -15.28 -19.74
N GLN A 319 28.92 -16.01 -20.23
CA GLN A 319 29.10 -17.03 -21.26
C GLN A 319 29.61 -16.41 -22.57
N GLN A 320 29.02 -15.29 -23.02
CA GLN A 320 29.48 -14.57 -24.20
C GLN A 320 30.92 -14.09 -24.06
N ARG A 321 31.28 -13.55 -22.89
CA ARG A 321 32.66 -13.13 -22.57
C ARG A 321 33.64 -14.30 -22.70
N GLN A 322 33.31 -15.46 -22.13
CA GLN A 322 34.17 -16.66 -22.24
C GLN A 322 34.34 -17.11 -23.70
N ILE A 323 33.28 -17.07 -24.50
CA ILE A 323 33.34 -17.39 -25.94
C ILE A 323 34.27 -16.41 -26.67
N LEU A 324 34.16 -15.11 -26.39
CA LEU A 324 35.01 -14.09 -27.00
C LEU A 324 36.47 -14.23 -26.58
N GLU A 325 36.75 -14.49 -25.30
CA GLU A 325 38.10 -14.75 -24.80
C GLU A 325 38.71 -15.99 -25.48
N ALA A 326 37.95 -17.07 -25.62
CA ALA A 326 38.40 -18.27 -26.34
C ALA A 326 38.68 -17.99 -27.83
N ARG A 327 37.83 -17.19 -28.48
CA ARG A 327 38.02 -16.76 -29.87
C ARG A 327 39.26 -15.88 -30.02
N GLY A 328 39.50 -14.96 -29.09
CA GLY A 328 40.70 -14.12 -29.03
C GLY A 328 41.97 -14.96 -28.95
N LYS A 329 42.02 -15.92 -28.01
CA LYS A 329 43.17 -16.85 -27.87
C LYS A 329 43.43 -17.66 -29.15
N ARG A 330 42.37 -18.12 -29.83
CA ARG A 330 42.50 -18.85 -31.11
C ARG A 330 43.07 -17.96 -32.22
N LEU A 331 42.60 -16.72 -32.32
CA LEU A 331 43.11 -15.73 -33.27
C LEU A 331 44.58 -15.42 -33.01
N GLU A 332 44.95 -15.18 -31.76
CA GLU A 332 46.32 -14.93 -31.35
C GLU A 332 47.24 -16.10 -31.73
N ALA A 333 46.85 -17.34 -31.41
CA ALA A 333 47.59 -18.54 -31.79
C ALA A 333 47.77 -18.66 -33.31
N TYR A 334 46.73 -18.37 -34.10
CA TYR A 334 46.78 -18.39 -35.56
C TYR A 334 47.75 -17.35 -36.14
N TYR A 335 47.72 -16.11 -35.64
CA TYR A 335 48.66 -15.08 -36.10
C TYR A 335 50.09 -15.37 -35.67
N LEU A 336 50.31 -15.88 -34.45
CA LEU A 336 51.62 -16.32 -33.98
C LEU A 336 52.18 -17.45 -34.86
N SER A 337 51.37 -18.46 -35.22
CA SER A 337 51.82 -19.53 -36.11
C SER A 337 52.16 -19.00 -37.50
N LYS A 338 51.33 -18.12 -38.06
CA LYS A 338 51.56 -17.50 -39.37
C LYS A 338 52.82 -16.63 -39.37
N PHE A 339 53.06 -15.89 -38.29
CA PHE A 339 54.27 -15.09 -38.10
C PHE A 339 55.52 -15.98 -38.03
N LYS A 340 55.50 -17.06 -37.24
CA LYS A 340 56.61 -18.02 -37.15
C LYS A 340 56.98 -18.64 -38.51
N VAL A 341 55.98 -19.00 -39.32
CA VAL A 341 56.21 -19.52 -40.68
C VAL A 341 56.88 -18.45 -41.54
N LYS A 342 56.38 -17.22 -41.51
CA LYS A 342 56.95 -16.10 -42.29
C LYS A 342 58.38 -15.77 -41.84
N GLU A 343 58.62 -15.73 -40.53
CA GLU A 343 59.94 -15.53 -39.94
C GLU A 343 60.92 -16.62 -40.38
N SER A 344 60.49 -17.89 -40.36
CA SER A 344 61.31 -19.02 -40.82
C SER A 344 61.65 -18.90 -42.31
N SER A 345 60.69 -18.51 -43.15
CA SER A 345 60.94 -18.27 -44.59
C SER A 345 61.91 -17.11 -44.84
N LEU A 346 61.78 -16.01 -44.09
CA LEU A 346 62.70 -14.88 -44.16
C LEU A 346 64.11 -15.27 -43.73
N ARG A 347 64.25 -16.01 -42.63
CA ARG A 347 65.55 -16.52 -42.15
C ARG A 347 66.24 -17.37 -43.22
N LYS A 348 65.52 -18.32 -43.84
CA LYS A 348 66.06 -19.13 -44.94
C LYS A 348 66.50 -18.29 -46.13
N ASN A 349 65.67 -17.34 -46.56
CA ASN A 349 66.03 -16.46 -47.69
C ASN A 349 67.28 -15.62 -47.39
N MET A 350 67.39 -15.05 -46.18
CA MET A 350 68.58 -14.30 -45.78
C MET A 350 69.82 -15.19 -45.73
N GLU A 351 69.70 -16.42 -45.23
CA GLU A 351 70.81 -17.38 -45.19
C GLU A 351 71.26 -17.80 -46.59
N GLU A 352 70.33 -18.03 -47.51
CA GLU A 352 70.63 -18.28 -48.92
C GLU A 352 71.32 -17.09 -49.59
N GLU A 353 70.86 -15.85 -49.35
CA GLU A 353 71.52 -14.66 -49.86
C GLU A 353 72.92 -14.47 -49.28
N LEU A 354 73.10 -14.70 -47.98
CA LEU A 354 74.40 -14.66 -47.32
C LEU A 354 75.35 -15.69 -47.94
N ASN A 355 74.89 -16.93 -48.13
CA ASN A 355 75.67 -18.00 -48.75
C ASN A 355 76.04 -17.67 -50.21
N LYS A 356 75.13 -17.07 -50.98
CA LYS A 356 75.42 -16.57 -52.33
C LYS A 356 76.50 -15.49 -52.31
N ARG A 357 76.41 -14.51 -51.40
CA ARG A 357 77.43 -13.46 -51.25
C ARG A 357 78.79 -14.01 -50.84
N ILE A 358 78.82 -14.97 -49.91
CA ILE A 358 80.05 -15.66 -49.51
C ILE A 358 80.66 -16.40 -50.71
N SER A 359 79.85 -17.16 -51.47
CA SER A 359 80.30 -17.88 -52.65
C SER A 359 80.90 -16.95 -53.71
N ILE A 360 80.22 -15.84 -54.02
CA ILE A 360 80.71 -14.81 -54.93
C ILE A 360 82.04 -14.23 -54.43
N GLY A 361 82.11 -13.83 -53.16
CA GLY A 361 83.33 -13.27 -52.56
C GLY A 361 84.51 -14.25 -52.57
N VAL A 362 84.27 -15.55 -52.33
CA VAL A 362 85.30 -16.60 -52.44
C VAL A 362 85.74 -16.77 -53.90
N ALA A 363 84.80 -16.80 -54.85
CA ALA A 363 85.12 -16.90 -56.27
C ALA A 363 85.93 -15.71 -56.77
N GLU A 364 85.62 -14.49 -56.33
CA GLU A 364 86.38 -13.27 -56.63
C GLU A 364 87.79 -13.32 -56.06
N LYS A 365 87.95 -13.72 -54.79
CA LYS A 365 89.28 -13.93 -54.18
C LYS A 365 90.10 -14.96 -54.95
N LEU A 366 89.50 -16.08 -55.36
CA LEU A 366 90.18 -17.11 -56.18
C LEU A 366 90.55 -16.57 -57.56
N ARG A 367 89.70 -15.78 -58.22
CA ARG A 367 90.02 -15.14 -59.51
C ARG A 367 91.22 -14.21 -59.37
N TYR A 368 91.24 -13.40 -58.31
CA TYR A 368 92.35 -12.48 -58.03
C TYR A 368 93.67 -13.22 -57.78
N GLU A 369 93.67 -14.28 -56.96
CA GLU A 369 94.87 -15.10 -56.73
C GLU A 369 95.33 -15.84 -58.00
N ARG A 370 94.40 -16.37 -58.81
CA ARG A 370 94.73 -16.95 -60.13
C ARG A 370 95.38 -15.93 -61.06
N LEU A 371 94.92 -14.68 -61.06
CA LEU A 371 95.51 -13.60 -61.87
C LEU A 371 96.94 -13.28 -61.41
N LYS A 372 97.16 -13.12 -60.10
CA LYS A 372 98.51 -12.93 -59.54
C LYS A 372 99.47 -14.06 -59.88
N LEU A 373 99.01 -15.31 -59.79
CA LEU A 373 99.78 -16.49 -60.17
C LEU A 373 100.13 -16.46 -61.66
N ARG A 374 99.17 -16.14 -62.53
CA ARG A 374 99.41 -15.97 -63.98
C ARG A 374 100.44 -14.89 -64.27
N GLU A 375 100.37 -13.74 -63.62
CA GLU A 375 101.38 -12.67 -63.79
C GLU A 375 102.77 -13.11 -63.33
N ARG A 376 102.87 -13.81 -62.19
CA ARG A 376 104.15 -14.37 -61.71
C ARG A 376 104.72 -15.39 -62.70
N LEU A 377 103.89 -16.30 -63.20
CA LEU A 377 104.29 -17.29 -64.20
C LEU A 377 104.71 -16.61 -65.51
N ALA A 378 103.98 -15.60 -65.98
CA ALA A 378 104.33 -14.84 -67.17
C ALA A 378 105.70 -14.15 -67.01
N LYS A 379 105.97 -13.52 -65.85
CA LYS A 379 107.29 -12.92 -65.55
C LYS A 379 108.42 -13.97 -65.54
N LEU A 380 108.19 -15.13 -64.92
CA LEU A 380 109.17 -16.22 -64.89
C LEU A 380 109.43 -16.80 -66.29
N LEU A 381 108.38 -17.04 -67.07
CA LEU A 381 108.47 -17.52 -68.45
C LEU A 381 109.20 -16.49 -69.32
N ALA A 382 108.85 -15.21 -69.24
CA ALA A 382 109.54 -14.15 -69.98
C ALA A 382 111.02 -14.09 -69.63
N LYS A 383 111.38 -14.23 -68.34
CA LYS A 383 112.78 -14.29 -67.90
C LYS A 383 113.50 -15.52 -68.47
N LYS A 384 112.87 -16.70 -68.44
CA LYS A 384 113.43 -17.95 -68.99
C LYS A 384 113.62 -17.87 -70.50
N VAL A 385 112.61 -17.39 -71.24
CA VAL A 385 112.67 -17.16 -72.68
C VAL A 385 113.79 -16.17 -73.03
N LYS A 386 113.92 -15.07 -72.27
CA LYS A 386 115.01 -14.11 -72.48
C LYS A 386 116.39 -14.76 -72.32
N ILE A 387 116.57 -15.59 -71.29
CA ILE A 387 117.82 -16.34 -71.07
C ILE A 387 118.10 -17.30 -72.23
N GLU A 388 117.08 -18.04 -72.69
CA GLU A 388 117.25 -18.98 -73.81
C GLU A 388 117.56 -18.27 -75.12
N ILE A 389 116.89 -17.16 -75.43
CA ILE A 389 117.20 -16.29 -76.58
C ILE A 389 118.64 -15.80 -76.49
N GLU A 390 119.11 -15.42 -75.29
CA GLU A 390 120.47 -14.92 -75.10
C GLU A 390 121.52 -16.03 -75.28
N LYS A 391 121.24 -17.26 -74.84
CA LYS A 391 122.08 -18.44 -75.15
C LYS A 391 122.14 -18.70 -76.65
N VAL A 392 121.00 -18.68 -77.35
CA VAL A 392 120.94 -18.87 -78.80
C VAL A 392 121.72 -17.76 -79.51
N ARG A 393 121.54 -16.49 -79.13
CA ARG A 393 122.31 -15.36 -79.67
C ARG A 393 123.81 -15.54 -79.48
N LYS A 394 124.25 -16.02 -78.31
CA LYS A 394 125.68 -16.31 -78.05
C LYS A 394 126.19 -17.42 -78.98
N LYS A 395 125.45 -18.53 -79.12
CA LYS A 395 125.81 -19.62 -80.05
C LYS A 395 125.90 -19.12 -81.50
N LEU A 396 124.88 -18.40 -81.96
CA LEU A 396 124.83 -17.84 -83.32
C LEU A 396 126.00 -16.88 -83.57
N LYS A 397 126.37 -16.06 -82.58
CA LYS A 397 127.53 -15.15 -82.70
C LYS A 397 128.84 -15.93 -82.89
N VAL A 398 129.02 -17.04 -82.18
CA VAL A 398 130.19 -17.91 -82.34
C VAL A 398 130.20 -18.56 -83.72
N GLU A 399 129.06 -19.07 -84.19
CA GLU A 399 128.91 -19.66 -85.53
C GLU A 399 129.18 -18.64 -86.65
N ILE A 400 128.61 -17.43 -86.54
CA ILE A 400 128.86 -16.33 -87.48
C ILE A 400 130.36 -15.98 -87.51
N SER A 401 131.01 -15.84 -86.36
CA SER A 401 132.46 -15.56 -86.29
C SER A 401 133.31 -16.70 -86.87
N ALA A 402 132.87 -17.95 -86.75
CA ALA A 402 133.54 -19.10 -87.37
C ALA A 402 133.37 -19.09 -88.90
N ALA A 403 132.15 -18.85 -89.39
CA ALA A 403 131.86 -18.73 -90.82
C ALA A 403 132.60 -17.56 -91.47
N TYR A 404 132.68 -16.40 -90.81
CA TYR A 404 133.47 -15.26 -91.28
C TYR A 404 134.96 -15.58 -91.35
N ARG A 405 135.54 -16.25 -90.35
CA ARG A 405 136.95 -16.70 -90.37
C ARG A 405 137.22 -17.63 -91.53
N HIS A 406 136.40 -18.65 -91.72
CA HIS A 406 136.51 -19.58 -92.85
C HIS A 406 136.41 -18.86 -94.21
N LYS A 407 135.53 -17.86 -94.34
CA LYS A 407 135.43 -17.04 -95.56
C LYS A 407 136.70 -16.20 -95.80
N MET A 408 137.29 -15.63 -94.76
CA MET A 408 138.54 -14.88 -94.86
C MET A 408 139.71 -15.78 -95.25
N GLU A 409 139.82 -16.96 -94.67
CA GLU A 409 140.84 -17.96 -95.03
C GLU A 409 140.73 -18.36 -96.52
N LEU A 410 139.51 -18.63 -97.01
CA LEU A 410 139.25 -18.89 -98.43
C LEU A 410 139.68 -17.72 -99.34
N LEU A 411 139.39 -16.48 -98.93
CA LEU A 411 139.80 -15.29 -99.69
C LEU A 411 141.33 -15.14 -99.71
N GLU A 412 142.00 -15.35 -98.58
CA GLU A 412 143.46 -15.35 -98.51
C GLU A 412 144.07 -16.45 -99.38
N GLU A 413 143.49 -17.65 -99.38
CA GLU A 413 143.95 -18.75 -100.22
C GLU A 413 143.75 -18.46 -101.71
N ASN A 414 142.61 -17.88 -102.09
CA ASN A 414 142.33 -17.46 -103.47
C ASN A 414 143.29 -16.35 -103.92
N LEU A 415 143.56 -15.35 -103.08
CA LEU A 415 144.56 -14.31 -103.36
C LEU A 415 145.95 -14.93 -103.55
N ARG A 416 146.35 -15.88 -102.68
CA ARG A 416 147.63 -16.60 -102.84
C ARG A 416 147.71 -17.34 -104.17
N LYS A 417 146.62 -17.99 -104.61
CA LYS A 417 146.54 -18.65 -105.92
C LYS A 417 146.67 -17.64 -107.06
N GLU A 418 145.92 -16.54 -107.03
CA GLU A 418 146.02 -15.47 -108.04
C GLU A 418 147.41 -14.85 -108.12
N TYR A 419 148.05 -14.56 -106.98
CA TYR A 419 149.41 -14.02 -106.95
C TYR A 419 150.43 -15.02 -107.53
N LYS A 420 150.25 -16.32 -107.26
CA LYS A 420 151.10 -17.37 -107.81
C LYS A 420 150.90 -17.52 -109.32
N GLU A 421 149.67 -17.53 -109.80
CA GLU A 421 149.36 -17.55 -111.24
C GLU A 421 149.91 -16.31 -111.95
N LYS A 422 149.79 -15.12 -111.34
CA LYS A 422 150.40 -13.90 -111.88
C LYS A 422 151.92 -13.98 -111.93
N ALA A 423 152.56 -14.49 -110.87
CA ALA A 423 154.01 -14.70 -110.84
C ALA A 423 154.46 -15.70 -111.92
N ASP A 424 153.76 -16.83 -112.05
CA ASP A 424 154.03 -17.85 -113.08
C ASP A 424 153.82 -17.28 -114.49
N SER A 425 152.78 -16.45 -114.71
CA SER A 425 152.53 -15.77 -115.98
C SER A 425 153.62 -14.77 -116.35
N LEU A 426 154.10 -13.98 -115.37
CA LEU A 426 155.21 -13.04 -115.54
C LEU A 426 156.50 -13.80 -115.86
N GLN A 427 156.75 -14.91 -115.17
CA GLN A 427 157.92 -15.74 -115.42
C GLN A 427 157.90 -16.37 -116.82
N LYS A 428 156.71 -16.77 -117.30
CA LYS A 428 156.50 -17.25 -118.68
C LYS A 428 156.73 -16.15 -119.70
N GLN A 429 156.21 -14.94 -119.47
CA GLN A 429 156.48 -13.77 -120.32
C GLN A 429 157.96 -13.39 -120.37
N TYR A 430 158.67 -13.48 -119.24
CA TYR A 430 160.12 -13.28 -119.21
C TYR A 430 160.84 -14.34 -120.05
N SER A 431 160.49 -15.62 -119.91
CA SER A 431 161.07 -16.72 -120.68
C SER A 431 160.81 -16.58 -122.19
N ASP A 432 159.61 -16.17 -122.58
CA ASP A 432 159.24 -15.97 -123.98
C ASP A 432 159.97 -14.75 -124.58
N LYS A 433 160.10 -13.64 -123.85
CA LYS A 433 160.95 -12.51 -124.26
C LYS A 433 162.43 -12.87 -124.36
N GLU A 434 162.92 -13.73 -123.47
CA GLU A 434 164.29 -14.22 -123.50
C GLU A 434 164.55 -15.09 -124.74
N ARG A 435 163.57 -15.94 -125.13
CA ARG A 435 163.60 -16.71 -126.38
C ARG A 435 163.54 -15.80 -127.61
N GLU A 436 162.71 -14.76 -127.58
CA GLU A 436 162.60 -13.77 -128.66
C GLU A 436 163.92 -13.00 -128.86
N MET A 437 164.59 -12.62 -127.76
CA MET A 437 165.92 -12.02 -127.81
C MET A 437 166.97 -12.99 -128.37
N LYS A 438 166.98 -14.25 -127.93
CA LYS A 438 167.91 -15.27 -128.45
C LYS A 438 167.68 -15.54 -129.94
N GLN A 439 166.43 -15.51 -130.42
CA GLN A 439 166.11 -15.61 -131.85
C GLN A 439 166.56 -14.37 -132.65
N LYS A 440 166.38 -13.16 -132.12
CA LYS A 440 166.87 -11.91 -132.75
C LYS A 440 168.40 -11.87 -132.85
N ILE A 441 169.11 -12.39 -131.85
CA ILE A 441 170.58 -12.51 -131.87
C ILE A 441 171.03 -13.56 -132.92
N SER A 442 170.31 -14.69 -133.02
CA SER A 442 170.62 -15.74 -134.01
C SER A 442 170.38 -15.30 -135.46
N LEU A 443 169.35 -14.47 -135.72
CA LEU A 443 169.08 -13.89 -137.04
C LEU A 443 170.15 -12.88 -137.45
N LYS A 444 170.57 -11.98 -136.54
CA LYS A 444 171.68 -11.05 -136.80
C LYS A 444 173.03 -11.73 -137.04
N PHE A 445 173.28 -12.89 -136.42
CA PHE A 445 174.51 -13.66 -136.69
C PHE A 445 174.49 -14.38 -138.03
N LYS A 446 173.31 -14.72 -138.57
CA LYS A 446 173.17 -15.35 -139.90
C LYS A 446 173.31 -14.35 -141.05
N GLU A 447 172.94 -13.09 -140.84
CA GLU A 447 173.09 -12.01 -141.85
C GLU A 447 174.52 -11.52 -142.05
N LEU A 448 175.47 -11.89 -141.18
CA LEU A 448 176.86 -11.43 -141.21
C LEU A 448 177.86 -12.44 -141.81
N ILE A 449 177.41 -13.66 -142.15
CA ILE A 449 178.25 -14.73 -142.72
C ILE A 449 177.98 -14.92 -144.25
N THR A 450 177.10 -14.10 -144.82
CA THR A 450 176.92 -13.89 -146.27
C THR A 450 177.11 -12.43 -146.58
#